data_AF-A0A1A7Q3Q8-F1
#
_entry.id   AF-A0A1A7Q3Q8-F1
#
_cell.length_a   1.000
_cell.length_b   1.000
_cell.length_c   1.000
_cell.angle_alpha   90.00
_cell.angle_beta   90.00
_cell.angle_gamma   90.00
#
_symmetry.space_group_name_H-M   'P 1'
#
loop_
_entity.id
_entity.type
_entity.pdbx_description
1 polymer ?
#
loop_
_entity_poly.entity_id
_entity_poly.type
_entity_poly.pdbx_seq_one_letter_code
_entity_poly.pdbx_strand_id
1 'polypeptide(L)'
;MQIQLQQAKIKITSQQWLHIEQFQISEKSFTVIVGHNGSGKSTLSKFISQHQQPYLGEYINHFQKIALVSLAQQQTLLEQIFRDLNNDSVSPDDHGKTAQQIMMEDQHFSALNCQT
;
A
#
# COMPACT_ATOMS: atom_id res chain seq x y z
N MET A 1 1.42 9.33 -14.77
CA MET A 1 1.26 7.92 -14.35
C MET A 1 -0.05 7.75 -13.60
N GLN A 2 -0.71 6.59 -13.72
CA GLN A 2 -1.98 6.32 -13.04
C GLN A 2 -2.23 4.83 -12.81
N ILE A 3 -3.09 4.53 -11.84
CA ILE A 3 -3.76 3.24 -11.67
C ILE A 3 -5.19 3.40 -12.14
N GLN A 4 -5.69 2.46 -12.95
CA GLN A 4 -7.08 2.42 -13.39
C GLN A 4 -7.64 1.00 -13.34
N LEU A 5 -8.90 0.91 -12.90
CA LEU A 5 -9.72 -0.29 -12.95
C LEU A 5 -11.02 0.03 -13.67
N GLN A 6 -11.42 -0.84 -14.59
CA GLN A 6 -12.70 -0.73 -15.31
C GLN A 6 -13.40 -2.08 -15.34
N GLN A 7 -14.67 -2.10 -14.92
CA GLN A 7 -15.52 -3.29 -14.88
C GLN A 7 -14.83 -4.49 -14.21
N ALA A 8 -14.06 -4.22 -13.15
CA ALA A 8 -13.18 -5.18 -12.53
C ALA A 8 -13.94 -6.09 -11.55
N LYS A 9 -13.73 -7.41 -11.68
CA LYS A 9 -14.10 -8.41 -10.68
C LYS A 9 -12.86 -8.98 -10.03
N ILE A 10 -12.74 -8.77 -8.73
CA ILE A 10 -11.63 -9.27 -7.92
C ILE A 10 -12.15 -10.39 -7.03
N LYS A 11 -11.47 -11.54 -7.08
CA LYS A 11 -11.85 -12.71 -6.27
C LYS A 11 -11.42 -12.52 -4.82
N ILE A 12 -12.35 -12.69 -3.88
CA ILE A 12 -12.04 -12.73 -2.44
C ILE A 12 -11.99 -14.19 -1.97
N THR A 13 -13.07 -14.93 -2.24
CA THR A 13 -13.19 -16.37 -1.92
C THR A 13 -13.80 -17.11 -3.13
N SER A 14 -14.16 -18.38 -2.97
CA SER A 14 -14.89 -19.13 -4.02
C SER A 14 -16.28 -18.56 -4.31
N GLN A 15 -16.93 -17.92 -3.32
CA GLN A 15 -18.31 -17.43 -3.43
C GLN A 15 -18.42 -15.90 -3.36
N GLN A 16 -17.33 -15.19 -3.04
CA GLN A 16 -17.35 -13.74 -2.84
C GLN A 16 -16.42 -13.01 -3.79
N TRP A 17 -16.94 -11.93 -4.36
CA TRP A 17 -16.29 -11.10 -5.37
C TRP A 17 -16.41 -9.63 -4.97
N LEU A 18 -15.34 -8.88 -5.16
CA LEU A 18 -15.37 -7.42 -5.13
C LEU A 18 -15.58 -6.90 -6.56
N HIS A 19 -16.61 -6.09 -6.73
CA HIS A 19 -16.97 -5.48 -8.00
C HIS A 19 -16.60 -4.01 -7.99
N ILE A 20 -15.85 -3.57 -9.00
CA ILE A 20 -15.44 -2.18 -9.17
C ILE A 20 -15.82 -1.76 -10.59
N GLU A 21 -16.83 -0.90 -10.73
CA GLU A 21 -17.26 -0.41 -12.04
C GLU A 21 -16.19 0.48 -12.68
N GLN A 22 -15.70 1.45 -11.91
CA GLN A 22 -14.63 2.36 -12.30
C GLN A 22 -13.86 2.83 -11.07
N PHE A 23 -12.53 2.85 -11.15
CA PHE A 23 -11.67 3.41 -10.12
C PHE A 23 -10.37 3.93 -10.73
N GLN A 24 -9.88 5.06 -10.23
CA GLN A 24 -8.65 5.68 -10.73
C GLN A 24 -7.87 6.36 -9.60
N ILE A 25 -6.54 6.19 -9.61
CA ILE A 25 -5.59 6.96 -8.81
C ILE A 25 -4.61 7.61 -9.77
N SER A 26 -4.51 8.94 -9.71
CA SER A 26 -3.54 9.70 -10.52
C SER A 26 -2.24 9.93 -9.75
N GLU A 27 -1.13 10.07 -10.46
CA GLU A 27 0.12 10.52 -9.83
C GLU A 27 -0.05 11.86 -9.12
N LYS A 28 0.76 12.09 -8.07
CA LYS A 28 0.74 13.32 -7.26
C LYS A 28 -0.64 13.63 -6.65
N SER A 29 -1.49 12.62 -6.49
CA SER A 29 -2.78 12.74 -5.80
C SER A 29 -2.74 12.10 -4.42
N PHE A 30 -3.60 12.59 -3.54
CA PHE A 30 -3.89 11.96 -2.25
C PHE A 30 -5.32 11.43 -2.28
N THR A 31 -5.48 10.11 -2.27
CA THR A 31 -6.77 9.43 -2.39
C THR A 31 -7.14 8.75 -1.08
N VAL A 32 -8.35 8.99 -0.58
CA VAL A 32 -8.90 8.34 0.60
C VAL A 32 -10.08 7.47 0.20
N ILE A 33 -10.05 6.19 0.60
CA ILE A 33 -11.13 5.24 0.36
C ILE A 33 -11.87 4.99 1.68
N VAL A 34 -13.16 5.34 1.71
CA VAL A 34 -14.03 5.18 2.88
C VAL A 34 -15.16 4.19 2.58
N GLY A 35 -15.70 3.57 3.63
CA GLY A 35 -16.79 2.61 3.51
C GLY A 35 -16.93 1.75 4.75
N HIS A 36 -18.05 1.05 4.88
CA HIS A 36 -18.33 0.17 6.03
C HIS A 36 -17.36 -1.01 6.15
N ASN A 37 -17.31 -1.65 7.30
CA ASN A 37 -16.52 -2.87 7.48
C ASN A 37 -17.01 -3.97 6.52
N GLY A 38 -16.07 -4.70 5.92
CA GLY A 38 -16.37 -5.70 4.90
C GLY A 38 -16.65 -5.17 3.49
N SER A 39 -16.62 -3.84 3.26
CA SER A 39 -16.85 -3.27 1.92
C SER A 39 -15.73 -3.53 0.88
N GLY A 40 -14.66 -4.24 1.26
CA GLY A 40 -13.57 -4.61 0.35
C GLY A 40 -12.41 -3.61 0.26
N LYS A 41 -12.31 -2.59 1.13
CA LYS A 41 -11.21 -1.60 1.12
C LYS A 41 -9.82 -2.25 1.18
N SER A 42 -9.61 -3.12 2.18
CA SER A 42 -8.34 -3.84 2.35
C SER A 42 -8.10 -4.87 1.25
N THR A 43 -9.17 -5.40 0.64
CA THR A 43 -9.06 -6.27 -0.54
C THR A 43 -8.56 -5.48 -1.74
N LEU A 44 -9.13 -4.30 -2.00
CA LEU A 44 -8.73 -3.42 -3.09
C LEU A 44 -7.27 -2.97 -2.96
N SER A 45 -6.84 -2.55 -1.77
CA SER A 45 -5.45 -2.15 -1.54
C SER A 45 -4.48 -3.30 -1.78
N LYS A 46 -4.79 -4.51 -1.26
CA LYS A 46 -3.99 -5.71 -1.51
C LYS A 46 -3.92 -6.04 -3.00
N PHE A 47 -5.06 -6.05 -3.68
CA PHE A 47 -5.12 -6.32 -5.12
C PHE A 47 -4.21 -5.35 -5.93
N ILE A 48 -4.30 -4.06 -5.66
CA ILE A 48 -3.48 -3.03 -6.33
C ILE A 48 -1.98 -3.30 -6.11
N SER A 49 -1.57 -3.67 -4.89
CA SER A 49 -0.16 -3.96 -4.58
C SER A 49 0.40 -5.22 -5.27
N GLN A 50 -0.45 -6.18 -5.62
CA GLN A 50 -0.03 -7.47 -6.19
C GLN A 50 0.33 -7.40 -7.68
N HIS A 51 0.03 -6.29 -8.36
CA HIS A 51 0.26 -6.14 -9.82
C HIS A 51 -0.41 -7.25 -10.66
N GLN A 52 -1.47 -7.87 -10.13
CA GLN A 52 -2.20 -8.95 -10.80
C GLN A 52 -3.40 -8.40 -11.58
N GLN A 53 -3.71 -9.00 -12.73
CA GLN A 53 -4.96 -8.72 -13.44
C GLN A 53 -6.19 -9.21 -12.65
N PRO A 54 -7.34 -8.51 -12.74
CA PRO A 54 -8.57 -8.95 -12.13
C PRO A 54 -9.09 -10.20 -12.86
N TYR A 55 -10.07 -10.89 -12.26
CA TYR A 55 -10.68 -12.06 -12.89
C TYR A 55 -11.47 -11.69 -14.15
N LEU A 56 -12.12 -10.53 -14.13
CA LEU A 56 -12.75 -9.89 -15.30
C LEU A 56 -12.48 -8.38 -15.23
N GLY A 57 -12.54 -7.71 -16.37
CA GLY A 57 -12.30 -6.27 -16.50
C GLY A 57 -10.85 -5.93 -16.84
N GLU A 58 -10.53 -4.64 -16.77
CA GLU A 58 -9.21 -4.11 -17.12
C GLU A 58 -8.50 -3.52 -15.90
N TYR A 59 -7.20 -3.78 -15.79
CA TYR A 59 -6.31 -3.13 -14.82
C TYR A 59 -5.07 -2.55 -15.51
N ILE A 60 -4.91 -1.24 -15.37
CA ILE A 60 -3.75 -0.50 -15.88
C ILE A 60 -3.01 0.07 -14.67
N ASN A 61 -1.71 -0.20 -14.60
CA ASN A 61 -0.84 0.34 -13.56
C ASN A 61 0.48 0.81 -14.19
N HIS A 62 0.79 2.10 -14.02
CA HIS A 62 2.02 2.70 -14.52
C HIS A 62 3.11 2.86 -13.44
N PHE A 63 2.83 2.50 -12.19
CA PHE A 63 3.80 2.59 -11.11
C PHE A 63 4.69 1.35 -11.07
N GLN A 64 6.00 1.57 -10.90
CA GLN A 64 6.99 0.48 -10.86
C GLN A 64 6.99 -0.27 -9.52
N LYS A 65 6.73 0.42 -8.41
CA LYS A 65 6.71 -0.14 -7.05
C LYS A 65 5.49 0.40 -6.32
N ILE A 66 4.74 -0.50 -5.69
CA ILE A 66 3.61 -0.16 -4.82
C ILE A 66 3.91 -0.75 -3.44
N ALA A 67 4.00 0.11 -2.43
CA ALA A 67 4.13 -0.29 -1.04
C ALA A 67 2.77 -0.20 -0.35
N LEU A 68 2.40 -1.26 0.38
CA LEU A 68 1.22 -1.28 1.22
C LEU A 68 1.67 -1.26 2.67
N VAL A 69 1.30 -0.20 3.40
CA VAL A 69 1.72 0.01 4.78
C VAL A 69 0.49 0.15 5.66
N SER A 70 0.41 -0.66 6.71
CA SER A 70 -0.61 -0.55 7.75
C SER A 70 -0.22 0.51 8.78
N LEU A 71 -1.20 0.98 9.55
CA LEU A 71 -0.93 1.93 10.64
C LEU A 71 0.06 1.35 11.67
N ALA A 72 -0.05 0.06 11.99
CA ALA A 72 0.85 -0.61 12.92
C ALA A 72 2.28 -0.69 12.35
N GLN A 73 2.45 -1.01 11.07
CA GLN A 73 3.76 -1.00 10.42
C GLN A 73 4.36 0.41 10.39
N GLN A 74 3.54 1.43 10.14
CA GLN A 74 3.97 2.82 10.19
C GLN A 74 4.45 3.22 11.59
N GLN A 75 3.78 2.75 12.66
CA GLN A 75 4.23 2.96 14.04
C GLN A 75 5.57 2.26 14.30
N THR A 76 5.73 1.00 13.91
CA THR A 76 7.00 0.26 14.07
C THR A 76 8.14 0.95 13.33
N LEU A 77 7.91 1.42 12.10
CA LEU A 77 8.89 2.15 11.32
C LEU A 77 9.33 3.44 12.03
N LEU A 78 8.38 4.22 12.57
CA LEU A 78 8.70 5.43 13.32
C LEU A 78 9.53 5.10 14.57
N GLU A 79 9.13 4.11 15.36
CA GLU A 79 9.89 3.71 16.54
C GLU A 79 11.31 3.26 16.21
N GLN A 80 11.50 2.54 15.10
CA GLN A 80 12.82 2.15 14.64
C GLN A 80 13.66 3.37 14.27
N ILE A 81 13.11 4.31 13.49
CA ILE A 81 13.80 5.56 13.14
C ILE A 81 14.20 6.33 14.41
N PHE A 82 13.31 6.42 15.40
CA PHE A 82 13.62 7.06 16.68
C PHE A 82 14.76 6.36 17.43
N ARG A 83 14.78 5.03 17.47
CA ARG A 83 15.87 4.26 18.10
C ARG A 83 17.20 4.42 17.36
N ASP A 84 17.15 4.41 16.04
CA ASP A 84 18.33 4.52 15.19
C ASP A 84 18.98 5.90 15.30
N LEU A 85 18.20 6.96 15.56
CA LEU A 85 18.69 8.33 15.76
C LEU A 85 19.07 8.62 17.22
N ASN A 86 18.49 7.91 18.18
CA ASN A 86 18.71 8.14 19.61
C ASN A 86 19.68 7.12 20.21
N ASN A 87 20.90 7.06 19.65
CA ASN A 87 21.98 6.25 20.20
C ASN A 87 23.33 6.98 20.10
N ASP A 88 24.30 6.56 20.93
CA ASP A 88 25.63 7.20 21.04
C ASP A 88 26.51 7.06 19.78
N SER A 89 26.07 6.29 18.78
CA SER A 89 26.83 6.01 17.55
C SER A 89 26.43 6.89 16.37
N VAL A 90 25.41 7.74 16.50
CA VAL A 90 24.93 8.63 15.45
C VAL A 90 25.75 9.93 15.44
N SER A 91 26.20 10.34 14.26
CA SER A 91 26.92 11.61 14.09
C SER A 91 25.99 12.81 14.28
N PRO A 92 26.45 13.93 14.86
CA PRO A 92 25.68 15.18 14.92
C PRO A 92 25.26 15.73 13.54
N ASP A 93 25.99 15.37 12.48
CA ASP A 93 25.71 15.76 11.10
C ASP A 93 24.82 14.74 10.35
N ASP A 94 24.31 13.71 11.02
CA ASP A 94 23.38 12.75 10.43
C ASP A 94 21.97 13.35 10.36
N HIS A 95 21.45 13.51 9.14
CA HIS A 95 20.11 14.05 8.88
C HIS A 95 19.04 12.94 8.74
N GLY A 96 19.41 11.68 8.97
CA GLY A 96 18.55 10.52 8.78
C GLY A 96 18.21 10.27 7.31
N LYS A 97 17.19 9.42 7.09
CA LYS A 97 16.72 9.03 5.74
C LYS A 97 15.48 9.82 5.35
N THR A 98 15.44 10.26 4.10
CA THR A 98 14.24 10.85 3.49
C THR A 98 13.15 9.80 3.29
N ALA A 99 11.89 10.23 3.20
CA ALA A 99 10.77 9.34 2.88
C ALA A 99 10.98 8.58 1.56
N GLN A 100 11.61 9.22 0.56
CA GLN A 100 11.96 8.58 -0.69
C GLN A 100 12.96 7.43 -0.48
N GLN A 101 14.03 7.66 0.29
CA GLN A 101 15.01 6.61 0.59
C GLN A 101 14.37 5.46 1.37
N ILE A 102 13.54 5.76 2.37
CA ILE A 102 12.82 4.75 3.16
C ILE A 102 11.90 3.90 2.26
N MET A 103 11.17 4.52 1.32
CA MET A 103 10.28 3.81 0.40
C MET A 103 11.04 3.00 -0.67
N MET A 104 12.23 3.47 -1.07
CA MET A 104 13.06 2.82 -2.08
C MET A 104 13.86 1.65 -1.52
N GLU A 105 14.27 1.71 -0.25
CA GLU A 105 14.83 0.56 0.46
C GLU A 105 13.89 -0.65 0.34
N ASP A 106 14.44 -1.84 0.11
CA ASP A 106 13.67 -3.08 0.07
C ASP A 106 13.28 -3.52 1.48
N GLN A 107 12.55 -2.64 2.16
CA GLN A 107 11.79 -3.01 3.33
C GLN A 107 10.65 -3.89 2.86
N HIS A 108 10.73 -5.18 3.21
CA HIS A 108 9.56 -6.03 3.20
C HIS A 108 8.57 -5.48 4.22
N PHE A 109 7.69 -4.57 3.78
CA PHE A 109 6.40 -4.34 4.43
C PHE A 109 5.55 -5.59 4.19
N SER A 110 5.99 -6.71 4.78
CA SER A 110 5.25 -7.96 4.76
C SER A 110 3.89 -7.64 5.34
N ALA A 111 2.81 -7.95 4.63
CA ALA A 111 1.46 -7.78 5.11
C ALA A 111 1.28 -8.70 6.32
N LEU A 112 1.80 -8.30 7.48
CA LEU A 112 1.52 -8.92 8.77
C LEU A 112 0.02 -8.78 8.91
N ASN A 113 -0.60 -9.95 8.78
CA ASN A 113 -2.02 -10.18 8.64
C ASN A 113 -2.84 -9.07 9.29
N CYS A 114 -3.56 -8.29 8.48
CA CYS A 114 -4.80 -7.69 8.97
C CYS A 114 -5.73 -8.86 9.31
N GLN A 115 -5.54 -9.45 10.49
CA GLN A 115 -6.53 -10.32 11.10
C GLN A 115 -7.65 -9.39 11.56
N THR A 116 -8.80 -9.63 10.94
CA THR A 116 -10.10 -9.09 11.31
C THR A 116 -10.45 -9.39 12.75
#